data_AF-B1VPQ3-F1
#
_entry.id   AF-B1VPQ3-F1
#
_cell.length_a   1.000
_cell.length_b   1.000
_cell.length_c   1.000
_cell.angle_alpha   90.00
_cell.angle_beta   90.00
_cell.angle_gamma   90.00
#
_symmetry.space_group_name_H-M   'P 1'
#
loop_
_entity.id
_entity.type
_entity.pdbx_description
1 polymer ?
#
loop_
_entity_poly.entity_id
_entity_poly.type
_entity_poly.pdbx_seq_one_letter_code
_entity_poly.pdbx_strand_id
1 'polypeptide(L)'
;MRHMPWAVALRPRHSVDRLPSPQYTDDHIVRRGYVVDFAGHAGGAGLPRSWVFFADREPAVVFGRAARMSGYDVSHYAVLEAARENRWNERASTDVVTLYVKGGSDLRNHTAERLLLERWVRGCRPDSASYEAPD
;
A
#
# COMPACT_ATOMS: atom_id res chain seq x y z
N MET A 1 11.16 -7.04 20.79
CA MET A 1 10.06 -6.43 20.00
C MET A 1 10.43 -6.54 18.53
N ARG A 2 9.76 -7.43 17.78
CA ARG A 2 10.07 -7.67 16.37
C ARG A 2 9.38 -6.59 15.52
N HIS A 3 10.17 -5.84 14.76
CA HIS A 3 9.68 -4.91 13.74
C HIS A 3 8.86 -5.69 12.71
N MET A 4 7.59 -5.32 12.50
CA MET A 4 6.79 -5.85 11.39
C MET A 4 7.28 -5.18 10.08
N PRO A 5 7.80 -5.93 9.10
CA PRO A 5 8.53 -5.38 7.95
C PRO A 5 7.65 -4.86 6.80
N TRP A 6 6.32 -4.93 6.89
CA TRP A 6 5.44 -4.66 5.75
C TRP A 6 4.83 -3.24 5.71
N ALA A 7 4.87 -2.50 6.82
CA ALA A 7 4.33 -1.13 6.89
C ALA A 7 5.43 -0.12 7.24
N VAL A 8 6.22 0.26 6.24
CA VAL A 8 7.16 1.38 6.37
C VAL A 8 6.36 2.67 6.17
N ALA A 9 6.39 3.58 7.15
CA ALA A 9 5.89 4.94 6.97
C ALA A 9 6.81 5.68 5.99
N LEU A 10 6.35 5.86 4.76
CA LEU A 10 7.13 6.45 3.66
C LEU A 10 7.04 7.99 3.69
N ARG A 11 8.18 8.70 3.54
CA ARG A 11 8.24 10.13 3.17
C ARG A 11 9.44 10.37 2.22
N PRO A 12 9.34 11.27 1.22
CA PRO A 12 8.17 11.96 0.67
C PRO A 12 7.46 11.12 -0.42
N ARG A 13 6.14 11.32 -0.55
CA ARG A 13 5.40 10.92 -1.75
C ARG A 13 5.74 11.88 -2.88
N HIS A 14 6.22 11.35 -3.99
CA HIS A 14 6.35 12.10 -5.24
C HIS A 14 5.15 11.79 -6.13
N SER A 15 4.30 12.80 -6.35
CA SER A 15 3.25 12.69 -7.36
C SER A 15 3.89 12.75 -8.73
N VAL A 16 3.61 11.75 -9.58
CA VAL A 16 4.17 11.65 -10.92
C VAL A 16 3.08 11.33 -11.94
N ASP A 17 3.29 11.73 -13.19
CA ASP A 17 2.39 11.36 -14.29
C ASP A 17 2.68 9.94 -14.79
N ARG A 18 3.96 9.53 -14.71
CA ARG A 18 4.43 8.21 -15.11
C ARG A 18 5.29 7.59 -14.02
N LEU A 19 4.98 6.34 -13.67
CA LEU A 19 5.76 5.58 -12.72
C LEU A 19 7.11 5.15 -13.31
N PRO A 20 8.19 5.15 -12.51
CA PRO A 20 9.48 4.63 -12.94
C PRO A 20 9.36 3.17 -13.40
N SER A 21 10.26 2.75 -14.28
CA SER A 21 10.33 1.38 -14.75
C SER A 21 10.83 0.45 -13.64
N PRO A 22 10.35 -0.81 -13.58
CA PRO A 22 10.88 -1.78 -12.64
C PRO A 22 12.39 -1.97 -12.86
N GLN A 23 13.14 -2.06 -11.76
CA GLN A 23 14.59 -2.30 -11.75
C GLN A 23 14.92 -3.17 -10.54
N TYR A 24 15.83 -4.13 -10.70
CA TYR A 24 16.19 -5.08 -9.64
C TYR A 24 17.69 -5.34 -9.70
N THR A 25 18.46 -4.47 -9.06
CA THR A 25 19.90 -4.63 -8.85
C THR A 25 20.20 -4.61 -7.35
N ASP A 26 21.38 -5.07 -6.95
CA ASP A 26 21.73 -5.19 -5.53
C ASP A 26 21.62 -3.85 -4.77
N ASP A 27 22.05 -2.76 -5.39
CA ASP A 27 22.06 -1.42 -4.76
C ASP A 27 20.79 -0.58 -5.02
N HIS A 28 19.88 -1.09 -5.87
CA HIS A 28 18.75 -0.31 -6.37
C HIS A 28 17.60 -1.19 -6.84
N ILE A 29 16.46 -1.08 -6.15
CA ILE A 29 15.25 -1.83 -6.46
C ILE A 29 14.09 -0.86 -6.68
N VAL A 30 13.50 -0.89 -7.87
CA VAL A 30 12.23 -0.24 -8.19
C VAL A 30 11.18 -1.31 -8.41
N ARG A 31 10.20 -1.38 -7.50
CA ARG A 31 9.05 -2.27 -7.60
C ARG A 31 7.79 -1.47 -7.88
N ARG A 32 7.10 -1.78 -8.98
CA ARG A 32 5.75 -1.28 -9.25
C ARG A 32 4.72 -2.03 -8.40
N GLY A 33 3.64 -1.35 -8.07
CA GLY A 33 2.55 -1.90 -7.28
C GLY A 33 1.50 -0.83 -7.04
N TYR A 34 0.99 -0.82 -5.82
CA TYR A 34 -0.13 0.00 -5.41
C TYR A 34 0.16 0.62 -4.05
N VAL A 35 -0.45 1.77 -3.77
CA VAL A 35 -0.42 2.37 -2.44
C VAL A 35 -1.84 2.61 -1.97
N VAL A 36 -2.09 2.28 -0.71
CA VAL A 36 -3.27 2.74 0.00
C VAL A 36 -2.90 4.00 0.76
N ASP A 37 -3.49 5.12 0.35
CA ASP A 37 -3.43 6.41 1.05
C ASP A 37 -4.65 6.49 1.96
N PHE A 38 -4.48 6.79 3.25
CA PHE A 38 -5.59 6.92 4.18
C PHE A 38 -5.29 7.94 5.27
N ALA A 39 -6.33 8.60 5.76
CA ALA A 39 -6.24 9.62 6.80
C ALA A 39 -7.55 9.73 7.60
N GLY A 40 -7.44 10.21 8.84
CA GLY A 40 -8.57 10.63 9.65
C GLY A 40 -9.01 12.08 9.38
N HIS A 41 -10.03 12.52 10.13
CA HIS A 41 -10.58 13.87 10.00
C HIS A 41 -9.50 14.95 10.26
N ALA A 42 -9.39 15.89 9.33
CA ALA A 42 -8.55 17.08 9.51
C ALA A 42 -9.18 17.98 10.59
N GLY A 43 -8.49 18.15 11.72
CA GLY A 43 -8.91 19.04 12.82
C GLY A 43 -9.22 18.38 14.17
N GLY A 44 -9.04 17.06 14.32
CA GLY A 44 -9.16 16.35 15.61
C GLY A 44 -7.95 15.44 15.90
N ALA A 45 -8.03 14.62 16.96
CA ALA A 45 -7.06 13.56 17.28
C ALA A 45 -7.11 12.36 16.29
N GLY A 46 -7.49 12.61 15.04
CA GLY A 46 -7.65 11.60 14.01
C GLY A 46 -6.32 11.07 13.48
N LEU A 47 -6.38 9.95 12.76
CA LEU A 47 -5.21 9.27 12.24
C LEU A 47 -4.44 10.16 11.23
N PRO A 48 -3.12 10.37 11.40
CA PRO A 48 -2.33 11.13 10.43
C PRO A 48 -2.37 10.46 9.06
N ARG A 49 -2.31 11.28 8.00
CA ARG A 49 -2.25 10.75 6.63
C ARG A 49 -1.07 9.78 6.50
N SER A 50 -1.39 8.56 6.09
CA SER A 50 -0.51 7.41 6.07
C SER A 50 -0.60 6.70 4.73
N TRP A 51 0.47 5.98 4.38
CA TRP A 51 0.58 5.24 3.13
C TRP A 51 1.10 3.84 3.39
N VAL A 52 0.48 2.84 2.77
CA VAL A 52 0.98 1.45 2.80
C VAL A 52 1.11 0.95 1.36
N PHE A 53 2.31 0.52 1.00
CA PHE A 53 2.60 -0.04 -0.32
C PHE A 53 2.28 -1.54 -0.38
N PHE A 54 1.70 -1.96 -1.49
CA PHE A 54 1.40 -3.35 -1.81
C PHE A 54 1.95 -3.67 -3.20
N ALA A 55 2.56 -4.84 -3.36
CA ALA A 55 3.01 -5.29 -4.67
C ALA A 55 1.84 -5.62 -5.61
N ASP A 56 0.75 -6.12 -5.03
CA ASP A 56 -0.40 -6.66 -5.77
C ASP A 56 -1.66 -5.84 -5.51
N ARG A 57 -2.53 -5.78 -6.52
CA ARG A 57 -3.72 -4.94 -6.50
C ARG A 57 -4.75 -5.41 -5.48
N GLU A 58 -5.01 -6.71 -5.46
CA GLU A 58 -6.05 -7.30 -4.62
C GLU A 58 -5.85 -7.02 -3.13
N PRO A 59 -4.68 -7.30 -2.51
CA PRO A 59 -4.47 -6.97 -1.10
C PRO A 59 -4.55 -5.46 -0.84
N ALA A 60 -4.12 -4.60 -1.77
CA ALA A 60 -4.26 -3.15 -1.64
C ALA A 60 -5.73 -2.72 -1.58
N VAL A 61 -6.57 -3.26 -2.47
CA VAL A 61 -8.01 -3.00 -2.51
C VAL A 61 -8.70 -3.49 -1.23
N VAL A 62 -8.39 -4.72 -0.81
CA VAL A 62 -8.95 -5.33 0.40
C VAL A 62 -8.56 -4.49 1.63
N PHE A 63 -7.29 -4.12 1.77
CA PHE A 63 -6.82 -3.30 2.88
C PHE A 63 -7.47 -1.92 2.90
N GLY A 64 -7.52 -1.22 1.74
CA GLY A 64 -8.18 0.08 1.64
C GLY A 64 -9.67 0.02 2.01
N ARG A 65 -10.35 -1.06 1.66
CA ARG A 65 -11.74 -1.31 2.08
C ARG A 65 -11.87 -1.57 3.57
N ALA A 66 -10.99 -2.39 4.15
CA ALA A 66 -10.98 -2.66 5.58
C ALA A 66 -10.70 -1.38 6.40
N ALA A 67 -9.82 -0.49 5.92
CA ALA A 67 -9.55 0.79 6.56
C ALA A 67 -10.82 1.66 6.73
N ARG A 68 -11.77 1.59 5.78
CA ARG A 68 -13.08 2.26 5.89
C ARG A 68 -13.96 1.70 7.01
N MET A 69 -13.69 0.49 7.50
CA MET A 69 -14.48 -0.11 8.59
C MET A 69 -14.20 0.55 9.96
N SER A 70 -13.11 1.31 10.11
CA SER A 70 -12.99 2.30 11.19
C SER A 70 -13.51 3.66 10.70
N GLY A 71 -14.83 3.80 10.63
CA GLY A 71 -15.48 5.06 10.26
C GLY A 71 -15.23 6.21 11.25
N TYR A 72 -14.73 5.90 12.45
CA TYR A 72 -14.33 6.89 13.46
C TYR A 72 -12.93 7.46 13.18
N ASP A 73 -11.99 6.63 12.73
CA ASP A 73 -10.58 7.02 12.62
C ASP A 73 -10.14 7.36 11.19
N VAL A 74 -10.86 6.86 10.17
CA VAL A 74 -10.51 7.03 8.75
C VAL A 74 -11.64 7.75 8.00
N SER A 75 -11.41 9.01 7.65
CA SER A 75 -12.34 9.83 6.87
C SER A 75 -12.01 9.86 5.38
N HIS A 76 -10.80 9.42 5.01
CA HIS A 76 -10.32 9.40 3.64
C HIS A 76 -9.53 8.13 3.38
N TYR A 77 -9.75 7.52 2.22
CA TYR A 77 -8.80 6.57 1.64
C TYR A 77 -8.84 6.60 0.10
N ALA A 78 -7.74 6.21 -0.52
CA ALA A 78 -7.60 5.97 -1.97
C ALA A 78 -6.68 4.79 -2.22
N VAL A 79 -6.89 4.07 -3.33
CA VAL A 79 -6.00 2.99 -3.79
C VAL A 79 -5.42 3.42 -5.12
N LEU A 80 -4.12 3.72 -5.15
CA LEU A 80 -3.45 4.39 -6.27
C LEU A 80 -2.38 3.48 -6.86
N GLU A 81 -2.11 3.59 -8.16
CA GLU A 81 -0.92 2.99 -8.76
C GLU A 81 0.35 3.67 -8.21
N ALA A 82 1.36 2.87 -7.88
CA ALA A 82 2.58 3.36 -7.24
C ALA A 82 3.83 2.60 -7.68
N ALA A 83 4.99 3.17 -7.36
CA ALA A 83 6.27 2.47 -7.37
C ALA A 83 7.04 2.78 -6.10
N ARG A 84 7.60 1.75 -5.49
CA ARG A 84 8.54 1.84 -4.38
C ARG A 84 9.95 1.70 -4.93
N GLU A 85 10.79 2.68 -4.69
CA GLU A 85 12.22 2.62 -4.93
C GLU A 85 12.93 2.44 -3.59
N ASN A 86 13.80 1.44 -3.48
CA ASN A 86 14.81 1.34 -2.44
C ASN A 86 16.16 1.61 -3.11
N ARG A 87 16.91 2.57 -2.59
CA ARG A 87 18.22 2.92 -3.12
C ARG A 87 19.19 3.21 -1.99
N TRP A 88 20.39 2.64 -2.06
CA TRP A 88 21.46 2.98 -1.12
C TRP A 88 21.88 4.45 -1.28
N ASN A 89 21.96 5.18 -0.17
CA ASN A 89 22.48 6.54 -0.14
C ASN A 89 23.82 6.56 0.58
N GLU A 90 24.91 6.74 -0.18
CA GLU A 90 26.27 6.79 0.37
C GLU A 90 26.45 7.89 1.42
N ARG A 91 25.91 9.09 1.17
CA ARG A 91 26.06 10.24 2.09
C ARG A 91 25.40 10.00 3.44
N ALA A 92 24.26 9.32 3.44
CA ALA A 92 23.52 8.99 4.65
C ALA A 92 23.90 7.61 5.22
N SER A 93 24.72 6.83 4.48
CA SER A 93 25.10 5.45 4.80
C SER A 93 23.90 4.59 5.19
N THR A 94 22.78 4.72 4.47
CA THR A 94 21.54 4.00 4.72
C THR A 94 20.74 3.84 3.43
N ASP A 95 19.84 2.85 3.41
CA ASP A 95 18.81 2.75 2.39
C ASP A 95 17.81 3.89 2.50
N VAL A 96 17.53 4.51 1.36
CA VAL A 96 16.45 5.48 1.20
C VAL A 96 15.31 4.82 0.46
N VAL A 97 14.11 4.94 1.01
CA VAL A 97 12.89 4.44 0.37
C VAL A 97 12.08 5.61 -0.17
N THR A 98 11.94 5.66 -1.49
CA THR A 98 11.12 6.66 -2.18
C THR A 98 9.81 6.04 -2.65
N LEU A 99 8.71 6.76 -2.43
CA LEU A 99 7.40 6.35 -2.93
C LEU A 99 6.94 7.29 -4.04
N TYR A 100 6.79 6.73 -5.24
CA TYR A 100 6.18 7.39 -6.39
C TYR A 100 4.71 7.00 -6.49
N VAL A 101 3.84 8.00 -6.63
CA VAL A 101 2.39 7.78 -6.71
C VAL A 101 1.87 8.43 -7.98
N LYS A 102 1.15 7.65 -8.79
CA LYS A 102 0.62 8.14 -10.06
C LYS A 102 -0.65 8.95 -9.84
N GLY A 103 -0.66 10.20 -10.31
CA GLY A 103 -1.85 11.05 -10.27
C GLY A 103 -3.03 10.45 -11.05
N GLY A 104 -4.26 10.68 -10.59
CA GLY A 104 -5.48 10.26 -11.31
C GLY A 104 -5.68 8.73 -11.43
N SER A 105 -4.89 7.93 -10.71
CA SER A 105 -4.90 6.46 -10.81
C SER A 105 -5.75 5.77 -9.73
N ASP A 106 -6.75 6.46 -9.19
CA ASP A 106 -7.60 5.89 -8.14
C ASP A 106 -8.43 4.73 -8.67
N LEU A 107 -8.16 3.55 -8.12
CA LEU A 107 -8.72 2.28 -8.56
C LEU A 107 -10.02 1.93 -7.83
N ARG A 108 -10.54 2.82 -6.98
CA ARG A 108 -11.78 2.59 -6.25
C ARG A 108 -12.93 2.37 -7.21
N ASN A 109 -13.49 1.16 -7.19
CA ASN A 109 -14.67 0.80 -7.97
C ASN A 109 -15.56 -0.13 -7.13
N HIS A 110 -16.55 0.45 -6.49
CA HIS A 110 -17.35 -0.26 -5.50
C HIS A 110 -18.09 -1.49 -6.03
N THR A 111 -18.39 -1.54 -7.32
CA THR A 111 -19.05 -2.68 -7.97
C THR A 111 -18.06 -3.80 -8.27
N ALA A 112 -16.89 -3.48 -8.83
CA ALA A 112 -15.87 -4.48 -9.19
C ALA A 112 -15.10 -5.02 -7.96
N GLU A 113 -15.00 -4.22 -6.89
CA GLU A 113 -14.30 -4.59 -5.66
C GLU A 113 -14.98 -5.74 -4.91
N ARG A 114 -16.30 -5.93 -5.07
CA ARG A 114 -17.03 -7.00 -4.37
C ARG A 114 -16.46 -8.38 -4.72
N LEU A 115 -16.15 -8.62 -5.99
CA LEU A 115 -15.57 -9.89 -6.46
C LEU A 115 -14.17 -10.13 -5.89
N LEU A 116 -13.36 -9.08 -5.76
CA LEU A 116 -12.03 -9.17 -5.14
C LEU A 116 -12.14 -9.50 -3.65
N LEU A 117 -13.07 -8.87 -2.94
CA LEU A 117 -13.34 -9.16 -1.53
C LEU A 117 -13.85 -10.58 -1.33
N GLU A 118 -14.82 -11.02 -2.14
CA GLU A 118 -15.35 -12.38 -2.08
C GLU A 118 -14.26 -13.43 -2.34
N ARG A 119 -13.37 -13.20 -3.31
CA ARG A 119 -12.23 -14.09 -3.60
C ARG A 119 -11.25 -14.13 -2.43
N TRP A 120 -10.86 -12.97 -1.91
CA TRP A 120 -9.95 -12.88 -0.77
C TRP A 120 -10.49 -13.61 0.46
N VAL A 121 -11.76 -13.36 0.82
CA VAL A 121 -12.42 -14.02 1.97
C VAL A 121 -12.44 -15.54 1.79
N ARG A 122 -12.69 -16.04 0.58
CA ARG A 122 -12.59 -17.47 0.29
C ARG A 122 -11.17 -18.00 0.47
N GLY A 123 -10.17 -17.25 -0.01
CA GLY A 123 -8.75 -17.59 0.12
C GLY A 123 -8.30 -17.75 1.57
N CYS A 124 -8.82 -16.93 2.49
CA CYS A 124 -8.49 -16.96 3.91
C CYS A 124 -9.15 -18.09 4.71
N ARG A 125 -10.03 -18.90 4.10
CA ARG A 125 -10.68 -20.00 4.82
C ARG A 125 -9.68 -21.16 4.99
N PRO A 126 -9.63 -21.84 6.15
CA PRO A 126 -8.70 -22.95 6.37
C PRO A 126 -8.82 -24.11 5.38
N ASP A 127 -9.98 -24.25 4.73
CA ASP A 127 -10.28 -25.27 3.71
C ASP A 127 -9.90 -24.83 2.27
N SER A 128 -9.34 -23.62 2.11
CA SER A 128 -8.88 -23.11 0.82
C SER A 128 -7.52 -23.70 0.43
N ALA A 129 -7.38 -24.06 -0.84
CA ALA A 129 -6.09 -24.49 -1.41
C ALA A 129 -5.01 -23.38 -1.39
N SER A 130 -5.40 -22.14 -1.09
CA SER A 130 -4.52 -20.98 -0.99
C SER A 130 -4.31 -20.49 0.44
N TYR A 131 -4.79 -21.26 1.43
CA TYR A 131 -4.59 -20.94 2.85
C TYR A 131 -3.22 -21.43 3.33
N GLU A 132 -2.40 -20.49 3.77
CA GLU A 132 -1.18 -20.79 4.53
C GLU A 132 -1.48 -20.59 6.02
N ALA A 133 -1.29 -21.65 6.82
CA ALA A 133 -1.47 -21.58 8.26
C ALA A 133 -0.36 -20.72 8.87
N PRO A 134 -0.65 -19.88 9.88
CA PRO A 134 0.40 -19.16 10.60
C PRO A 134 1.30 -20.16 11.35
N ASP A 135 2.61 -20.01 11.19
CA ASP A 135 3.65 -20.75 11.93
C ASP A 135 3.64 -20.48 13.44
#